data_AF-M6EMC2-F1
#
_entry.id   AF-M6EMC2-F1
#
_cell.length_a   1.000
_cell.length_b   1.000
_cell.length_c   1.000
_cell.angle_alpha   90.00
_cell.angle_beta   90.00
_cell.angle_gamma   90.00
#
_symmetry.space_group_name_H-M   'P 1'
#
loop_
_entity.id
_entity.type
_entity.pdbx_description
1 polymer ?
#
loop_
_entity_poly.entity_id
_entity_poly.type
_entity_poly.pdbx_seq_one_letter_code
_entity_poly.pdbx_strand_id
1 'polypeptide(L)'
;MKSRKLEYSNHIHHLLSCRKCPKMQGNPVHGCIPSSRIISLGQAPGIHEERFGKPFAYTAGKTLFGWFKKIGIEEETFRSKVNMSAVCRCFPGKAKSGDRKPDLEEVKNCSGFLEFEVRFHKPELLIPIGKLAIDQLFEFGKYKLEDVIGKTFSREFYGVRLDWIPLPHPSGLNVWNHTETGKKLIQEALDILKNHPVIREEFSL
;
A
#
# COMPACT_ATOMS: atom_id res chain seq x y z
N MET A 1 -26.30 4.25 -5.62
CA MET A 1 -25.73 2.99 -5.06
C MET A 1 -25.50 1.89 -6.10
N LYS A 2 -26.48 1.46 -6.91
CA LYS A 2 -26.30 0.39 -7.92
C LYS A 2 -25.18 0.69 -8.95
N SER A 3 -25.12 1.94 -9.45
CA SER A 3 -24.09 2.38 -10.41
C SER A 3 -22.66 2.30 -9.86
N ARG A 4 -22.43 2.75 -8.61
CA ARG A 4 -21.09 2.75 -7.98
C ARG A 4 -20.58 1.34 -7.70
N LYS A 5 -21.48 0.42 -7.32
CA LYS A 5 -21.13 -1.01 -7.15
C LYS A 5 -20.75 -1.65 -8.48
N LEU A 6 -21.49 -1.35 -9.56
CA LEU A 6 -21.18 -1.83 -10.91
C LEU A 6 -19.84 -1.29 -11.41
N GLU A 7 -19.57 -0.01 -11.20
CA GLU A 7 -18.30 0.63 -11.56
C GLU A 7 -17.10 -0.05 -10.89
N TYR A 8 -17.17 -0.30 -9.57
CA TYR A 8 -16.12 -1.02 -8.86
C TYR A 8 -15.97 -2.46 -9.38
N SER A 9 -17.08 -3.17 -9.62
CA SER A 9 -17.04 -4.52 -10.18
C SER A 9 -16.35 -4.56 -11.55
N ASN A 10 -16.64 -3.58 -12.42
CA ASN A 10 -16.00 -3.46 -13.72
C ASN A 10 -14.50 -3.18 -13.60
N HIS A 11 -14.11 -2.35 -12.63
CA HIS A 11 -12.69 -2.13 -12.32
C HIS A 11 -11.99 -3.43 -11.91
N ILE A 12 -12.59 -4.23 -11.01
CA ILE A 12 -12.02 -5.52 -10.60
C ILE A 12 -11.90 -6.48 -11.79
N HIS A 13 -12.92 -6.57 -12.64
CA HIS A 13 -12.85 -7.39 -13.86
C HIS A 13 -11.75 -6.91 -14.82
N HIS A 14 -11.59 -5.60 -15.01
CA HIS A 14 -10.53 -5.04 -15.84
C HIS A 14 -9.14 -5.31 -15.25
N LEU A 15 -8.99 -5.20 -13.93
CA LEU A 15 -7.77 -5.50 -13.21
C LEU A 15 -7.38 -6.96 -13.41
N LEU A 16 -8.28 -7.91 -13.12
CA LEU A 16 -7.99 -9.35 -13.18
C LEU A 16 -7.68 -9.86 -14.59
N SER A 17 -8.25 -9.22 -15.61
CA SER A 17 -8.00 -9.54 -17.02
C SER A 17 -6.74 -8.87 -17.61
N CYS A 18 -6.08 -7.97 -16.87
CA CYS A 18 -4.93 -7.23 -17.38
C CYS A 18 -3.73 -8.14 -17.68
N ARG A 19 -3.10 -7.96 -18.85
CA ARG A 19 -1.88 -8.67 -19.29
C ARG A 19 -0.83 -7.75 -19.93
N LYS A 20 -0.83 -6.47 -19.57
CA LYS A 20 0.02 -5.43 -20.21
C LYS A 20 1.54 -5.60 -19.98
N CYS A 21 1.94 -6.35 -18.95
CA CYS A 21 3.35 -6.45 -18.53
C CYS A 21 3.88 -7.87 -18.73
N PRO A 22 4.64 -8.17 -19.80
CA PRO A 22 5.06 -9.55 -20.12
C PRO A 22 6.10 -10.14 -19.14
N LYS A 23 6.82 -9.30 -18.39
CA LYS A 23 7.82 -9.74 -17.40
C LYS A 23 7.21 -10.04 -16.02
N MET A 24 5.97 -9.62 -15.80
CA MET A 24 5.22 -9.88 -14.58
C MET A 24 4.65 -11.30 -14.62
N GLN A 25 4.59 -11.93 -13.46
CA GLN A 25 4.18 -13.33 -13.29
C GLN A 25 2.90 -13.42 -12.48
N GLY A 26 2.11 -14.47 -12.75
CA GLY A 26 0.88 -14.76 -12.02
C GLY A 26 -0.27 -13.79 -12.32
N ASN A 27 -1.38 -14.00 -11.63
CA ASN A 27 -2.55 -13.14 -11.71
C ASN A 27 -2.42 -11.89 -10.83
N PRO A 28 -3.10 -10.80 -11.22
CA PRO A 28 -3.23 -9.61 -10.40
C PRO A 28 -3.81 -9.90 -9.00
N VAL A 29 -3.21 -9.32 -7.96
CA VAL A 29 -3.73 -9.32 -6.58
C VAL A 29 -4.25 -7.93 -6.24
N HIS A 30 -5.40 -7.87 -5.55
CA HIS A 30 -6.07 -6.61 -5.22
C HIS A 30 -6.75 -6.65 -3.84
N GLY A 31 -7.05 -5.48 -3.32
CA GLY A 31 -7.96 -5.29 -2.19
C GLY A 31 -9.43 -5.28 -2.62
N CYS A 32 -10.34 -5.51 -1.66
CA CYS A 32 -11.78 -5.64 -1.91
C CYS A 32 -12.63 -4.81 -0.94
N ILE A 33 -12.20 -3.60 -0.56
CA ILE A 33 -12.95 -2.78 0.40
C ILE A 33 -13.57 -1.57 -0.30
N PRO A 34 -14.75 -1.72 -0.93
CA PRO A 34 -15.43 -0.62 -1.62
C PRO A 34 -15.73 0.52 -0.62
N SER A 35 -15.52 1.76 -1.06
CA SER A 35 -15.73 2.96 -0.22
C SER A 35 -14.83 3.09 1.01
N SER A 36 -13.71 2.36 1.08
CA SER A 36 -12.73 2.59 2.15
C SER A 36 -12.22 4.04 2.13
N ARG A 37 -12.12 4.65 3.32
CA ARG A 37 -11.54 5.99 3.52
C ARG A 37 -10.01 5.96 3.66
N ILE A 38 -9.42 4.76 3.68
CA ILE A 38 -7.99 4.53 3.88
C ILE A 38 -7.46 3.60 2.80
N ILE A 39 -6.41 4.00 2.10
CA ILE A 39 -5.68 3.12 1.18
C ILE A 39 -4.31 2.80 1.78
N SER A 40 -3.93 1.53 1.82
CA SER A 40 -2.51 1.16 1.98
C SER A 40 -1.93 0.80 0.63
N LEU A 41 -0.72 1.27 0.32
CA LEU A 41 -0.11 1.09 -1.00
C LEU A 41 1.24 0.39 -0.85
N GLY A 42 1.32 -0.87 -1.27
CA GLY A 42 2.58 -1.61 -1.39
C GLY A 42 3.26 -1.45 -2.76
N GLN A 43 4.41 -2.09 -2.94
CA GLN A 43 5.13 -2.12 -4.23
C GLN A 43 4.43 -3.06 -5.23
N ALA A 44 4.38 -4.34 -4.91
CA ALA A 44 3.81 -5.41 -5.72
C ALA A 44 3.56 -6.64 -4.84
N PRO A 45 2.70 -7.57 -5.26
CA PRO A 45 2.57 -8.87 -4.60
C PRO A 45 3.89 -9.64 -4.64
N GLY A 46 4.16 -10.44 -3.61
CA GLY A 46 5.20 -11.45 -3.65
C GLY A 46 4.71 -12.75 -4.28
N ILE A 47 5.59 -13.75 -4.29
CA ILE A 47 5.33 -15.06 -4.93
C ILE A 47 4.19 -15.86 -4.28
N HIS A 48 3.84 -15.58 -3.02
CA HIS A 48 2.83 -16.35 -2.29
C HIS A 48 1.48 -15.64 -2.24
N GLU A 49 1.46 -14.33 -2.46
CA GLU A 49 0.29 -13.47 -2.31
C GLU A 49 -0.83 -13.83 -3.27
N GLU A 50 -0.51 -14.26 -4.49
CA GLU A 50 -1.50 -14.77 -5.45
C GLU A 50 -2.18 -16.03 -4.90
N ARG A 51 -1.39 -17.01 -4.42
CA ARG A 51 -1.92 -18.26 -3.85
C ARG A 51 -2.85 -17.99 -2.67
N PHE A 52 -2.56 -16.98 -1.87
CA PHE A 52 -3.39 -16.58 -0.72
C PHE A 52 -4.54 -15.65 -1.10
N GLY A 53 -4.56 -15.12 -2.32
CA GLY A 53 -5.61 -14.25 -2.84
C GLY A 53 -5.75 -12.91 -2.13
N LYS A 54 -4.75 -12.48 -1.33
CA LYS A 54 -4.83 -11.23 -0.56
C LYS A 54 -3.47 -10.51 -0.44
N PRO A 55 -3.44 -9.17 -0.46
CA PRO A 55 -2.22 -8.39 -0.25
C PRO A 55 -1.60 -8.64 1.14
N PHE A 56 -0.27 -8.56 1.23
CA PHE A 56 0.50 -8.74 2.46
C PHE A 56 0.10 -10.03 3.22
N ALA A 57 0.06 -11.17 2.53
CA ALA A 57 -0.38 -12.45 3.11
C ALA A 57 0.76 -13.27 3.74
N TYR A 58 2.02 -12.90 3.50
CA TYR A 58 3.17 -13.69 3.91
C TYR A 58 4.09 -12.95 4.91
N THR A 59 5.40 -13.18 4.87
CA THR A 59 6.40 -12.68 5.85
C THR A 59 6.34 -11.17 6.03
N ALA A 60 6.30 -10.40 4.95
CA ALA A 60 6.16 -8.95 4.97
C ALA A 60 4.85 -8.51 5.67
N GLY A 61 3.77 -9.26 5.45
CA GLY A 61 2.49 -9.02 6.13
C GLY A 61 2.55 -9.26 7.62
N LYS A 62 3.17 -10.36 8.07
CA LYS A 62 3.34 -10.65 9.51
C LYS A 62 4.02 -9.50 10.25
N THR A 63 5.08 -8.93 9.67
CA THR A 63 5.77 -7.77 10.25
C THR A 63 4.89 -6.52 10.24
N LEU A 64 4.23 -6.23 9.11
CA LEU A 64 3.34 -5.08 8.98
C LEU A 64 2.20 -5.11 10.01
N PHE A 65 1.50 -6.23 10.14
CA PHE A 65 0.42 -6.36 11.11
C PHE A 65 0.93 -6.43 12.55
N GLY A 66 2.15 -6.94 12.77
CA GLY A 66 2.84 -6.81 14.05
C GLY A 66 3.08 -5.35 14.46
N TRP A 67 3.30 -4.44 13.52
CA TRP A 67 3.38 -3.00 13.78
C TRP A 67 2.02 -2.40 14.13
N PHE A 68 0.99 -2.64 13.31
CA PHE A 68 -0.37 -2.15 13.57
C PHE A 68 -0.95 -2.66 14.88
N LYS A 69 -0.63 -3.89 15.27
CA LYS A 69 -1.04 -4.46 16.57
C LYS A 69 -0.52 -3.63 17.76
N LYS A 70 0.68 -3.03 17.68
CA LYS A 70 1.22 -2.18 18.74
C LYS A 70 0.39 -0.92 19.01
N ILE A 71 -0.37 -0.47 18.02
CA ILE A 71 -1.28 0.67 18.16
C ILE A 71 -2.74 0.25 18.31
N GLY A 72 -3.00 -1.03 18.59
CA GLY A 72 -4.34 -1.55 18.87
C GLY A 72 -5.13 -1.99 17.64
N ILE A 73 -4.50 -2.09 16.46
CA ILE A 73 -5.17 -2.48 15.21
C ILE A 73 -4.80 -3.93 14.85
N GLU A 74 -5.74 -4.85 15.01
CA GLU A 74 -5.59 -6.25 14.62
C GLU A 74 -5.70 -6.45 13.09
N GLU A 75 -5.06 -7.49 12.57
CA GLU A 75 -5.00 -7.78 11.12
C GLU A 75 -6.39 -7.92 10.48
N GLU A 76 -7.30 -8.63 11.14
CA GLU A 76 -8.66 -8.86 10.62
C GLU A 76 -9.42 -7.54 10.48
N THR A 77 -9.40 -6.72 11.53
CA THR A 77 -10.02 -5.39 11.51
C THR A 77 -9.40 -4.51 10.43
N PHE A 78 -8.07 -4.48 10.32
CA PHE A 78 -7.38 -3.71 9.28
C PHE A 78 -7.86 -4.11 7.88
N ARG A 79 -7.88 -5.42 7.59
CA ARG A 79 -8.33 -5.95 6.29
C ARG A 79 -9.79 -5.65 5.98
N SER A 80 -10.63 -5.48 6.99
CA SER A 80 -12.05 -5.13 6.82
C SER A 80 -12.30 -3.65 6.51
N LYS A 81 -11.34 -2.77 6.85
CA LYS A 81 -11.50 -1.31 6.82
C LYS A 81 -10.65 -0.62 5.75
N VAL A 82 -9.46 -1.15 5.47
CA VAL A 82 -8.46 -0.53 4.60
C VAL A 82 -8.46 -1.17 3.23
N ASN A 83 -8.56 -0.37 2.16
CA ASN A 83 -8.32 -0.90 0.83
C ASN A 83 -6.81 -1.12 0.62
N MET A 84 -6.40 -2.38 0.52
CA MET A 84 -5.00 -2.77 0.37
C MET A 84 -4.63 -2.88 -1.10
N SER A 85 -3.81 -1.94 -1.57
CA SER A 85 -3.44 -1.75 -2.96
C SER A 85 -1.93 -1.94 -3.17
N ALA A 86 -1.50 -1.95 -4.43
CA ALA A 86 -0.09 -1.99 -4.80
C ALA A 86 0.15 -1.20 -6.10
N VAL A 87 1.36 -0.65 -6.23
CA VAL A 87 1.79 0.09 -7.43
C VAL A 87 1.72 -0.79 -8.68
N CYS A 88 2.22 -2.03 -8.58
CA CYS A 88 2.02 -3.07 -9.59
C CYS A 88 1.20 -4.22 -9.01
N ARG A 89 0.34 -4.85 -9.82
CA ARG A 89 -0.63 -5.84 -9.33
C ARG A 89 -0.22 -7.29 -9.49
N CYS A 90 0.83 -7.58 -10.24
CA CYS A 90 1.35 -8.93 -10.45
C CYS A 90 2.72 -9.10 -9.77
N PHE A 91 3.16 -10.35 -9.62
CA PHE A 91 4.48 -10.64 -9.05
C PHE A 91 5.59 -10.23 -10.03
N PRO A 92 6.55 -9.37 -9.65
CA PRO A 92 7.58 -8.87 -10.58
C PRO A 92 8.70 -9.86 -10.90
N GLY A 93 8.67 -11.05 -10.28
CA GLY A 93 9.76 -12.03 -10.37
C GLY A 93 10.82 -11.83 -9.28
N LYS A 94 11.76 -12.77 -9.18
CA LYS A 94 12.86 -12.74 -8.20
C LYS A 94 14.05 -11.92 -8.69
N ALA A 95 14.76 -11.30 -7.75
CA ALA A 95 16.09 -10.74 -7.95
C ALA A 95 17.14 -11.56 -7.17
N LYS A 96 18.41 -11.13 -7.18
CA LYS A 96 19.47 -11.79 -6.39
C LYS A 96 19.12 -11.89 -4.90
N SER A 97 18.44 -10.87 -4.36
CA SER A 97 17.94 -10.84 -2.99
C SER A 97 16.48 -10.39 -2.97
N GLY A 98 15.56 -11.30 -2.65
CA GLY A 98 14.13 -11.01 -2.59
C GLY A 98 13.49 -10.85 -3.97
N ASP A 99 12.47 -10.00 -4.03
CA ASP A 99 11.68 -9.76 -5.24
C ASP A 99 12.25 -8.58 -6.03
N ARG A 100 12.17 -8.65 -7.36
CA ARG A 100 12.61 -7.57 -8.24
C ARG A 100 11.74 -6.32 -8.00
N LYS A 101 12.34 -5.14 -8.13
CA LYS A 101 11.57 -3.89 -8.23
C LYS A 101 10.89 -3.80 -9.60
N PRO A 102 9.58 -3.54 -9.68
CA PRO A 102 8.93 -3.19 -10.94
C PRO A 102 9.67 -2.06 -11.67
N ASP A 103 9.76 -2.17 -12.99
CA ASP A 103 10.36 -1.15 -13.84
C ASP A 103 9.36 -0.01 -14.15
N LEU A 104 9.84 1.07 -14.76
CA LEU A 104 9.02 2.26 -15.02
C LEU A 104 7.85 1.97 -15.97
N GLU A 105 8.01 1.06 -16.92
CA GLU A 105 6.96 0.68 -17.86
C GLU A 105 5.88 -0.13 -17.14
N GLU A 106 6.28 -1.05 -16.26
CA GLU A 106 5.35 -1.82 -15.43
C GLU A 106 4.54 -0.94 -14.47
N VAL A 107 5.18 0.06 -13.86
CA VAL A 107 4.51 1.07 -13.01
C VAL A 107 3.54 1.88 -13.85
N LYS A 108 3.96 2.39 -15.01
CA LYS A 108 3.11 3.17 -15.93
C LYS A 108 1.90 2.36 -16.40
N ASN A 109 2.08 1.09 -16.74
CA ASN A 109 1.00 0.23 -17.22
C ASN A 109 -0.04 -0.06 -16.12
N CYS A 110 0.37 -0.07 -14.85
CA CYS A 110 -0.50 -0.32 -13.70
C CYS A 110 -1.12 0.95 -13.09
N SER A 111 -0.60 2.15 -13.39
CA SER A 111 -0.97 3.39 -12.70
C SER A 111 -2.47 3.70 -12.77
N GLY A 112 -3.12 3.38 -13.89
CA GLY A 112 -4.56 3.58 -14.08
C GLY A 112 -5.44 2.83 -13.08
N PHE A 113 -4.97 1.70 -12.51
CA PHE A 113 -5.71 1.02 -11.45
C PHE A 113 -5.67 1.79 -10.13
N LEU A 114 -4.51 2.31 -9.76
CA LEU A 114 -4.37 3.14 -8.55
C LEU A 114 -5.11 4.47 -8.72
N GLU A 115 -5.03 5.09 -9.89
CA GLU A 115 -5.80 6.30 -10.21
C GLU A 115 -7.30 6.07 -10.00
N PHE A 116 -7.84 4.98 -10.58
CA PHE A 116 -9.24 4.62 -10.39
C PHE A 116 -9.57 4.47 -8.91
N GLU A 117 -8.80 3.68 -8.16
CA GLU A 117 -9.06 3.43 -6.74
C GLU A 117 -9.07 4.73 -5.93
N VAL A 118 -8.08 5.61 -6.11
CA VAL A 118 -8.01 6.89 -5.40
C VAL A 118 -9.24 7.75 -5.72
N ARG A 119 -9.60 7.89 -7.01
CA ARG A 119 -10.75 8.70 -7.43
C ARG A 119 -12.08 8.11 -6.98
N PHE A 120 -12.21 6.78 -7.01
CA PHE A 120 -13.41 6.05 -6.64
C PHE A 120 -13.63 6.10 -5.12
N HIS A 121 -12.59 5.85 -4.34
CA HIS A 121 -12.65 5.82 -2.87
C HIS A 121 -12.70 7.21 -2.26
N LYS A 122 -12.02 8.19 -2.88
CA LYS A 122 -11.75 9.51 -2.31
C LYS A 122 -11.19 9.37 -0.87
N PRO A 123 -10.08 8.65 -0.69
CA PRO A 123 -9.56 8.36 0.64
C PRO A 123 -9.11 9.65 1.33
N GLU A 124 -9.25 9.67 2.66
CA GLU A 124 -8.70 10.73 3.50
C GLU A 124 -7.24 10.46 3.85
N LEU A 125 -6.85 9.18 3.90
CA LEU A 125 -5.49 8.75 4.23
C LEU A 125 -4.96 7.71 3.23
N LEU A 126 -3.72 7.92 2.78
CA LEU A 126 -2.92 6.94 2.06
C LEU A 126 -1.69 6.53 2.89
N ILE A 127 -1.47 5.23 3.07
CA ILE A 127 -0.32 4.68 3.81
C ILE A 127 0.62 4.02 2.79
N PRO A 128 1.60 4.74 2.19
CA PRO A 128 2.54 4.15 1.27
C PRO A 128 3.61 3.36 2.02
N ILE A 129 3.80 2.11 1.62
CA ILE A 129 4.65 1.13 2.30
C ILE A 129 5.82 0.78 1.40
N GLY A 130 7.01 1.28 1.76
CA GLY A 130 8.24 1.06 1.03
C GLY A 130 8.52 2.07 -0.08
N LYS A 131 9.79 2.12 -0.51
CA LYS A 131 10.32 3.17 -1.38
C LYS A 131 9.52 3.37 -2.68
N LEU A 132 9.15 2.30 -3.40
CA LEU A 132 8.41 2.46 -4.66
C LEU A 132 7.01 3.09 -4.47
N ALA A 133 6.30 2.72 -3.40
CA ALA A 133 4.99 3.29 -3.09
C ALA A 133 5.12 4.75 -2.66
N ILE A 134 6.12 5.06 -1.83
CA ILE A 134 6.41 6.43 -1.39
C ILE A 134 6.82 7.31 -2.58
N ASP A 135 7.61 6.76 -3.53
CA ASP A 135 8.01 7.45 -4.77
C ASP A 135 6.80 7.90 -5.60
N GLN A 136 5.64 7.22 -5.50
CA GLN A 136 4.43 7.67 -6.22
C GLN A 136 3.87 9.00 -5.69
N LEU A 137 4.20 9.36 -4.44
CA LEU A 137 3.69 10.55 -3.76
C LEU A 137 4.72 11.67 -3.61
N PHE A 138 5.93 11.50 -4.13
CA PHE A 138 6.91 12.59 -4.22
C PHE A 138 7.08 13.04 -5.66
N GLU A 139 7.02 14.35 -5.85
CA GLU A 139 7.47 14.96 -7.10
C GLU A 139 9.00 15.09 -7.03
N PHE A 140 9.68 14.44 -8.00
CA PHE A 140 11.09 14.59 -8.37
C PHE A 140 12.01 15.17 -7.29
N GLY A 141 12.66 14.28 -6.52
CA GLY A 141 13.69 14.68 -5.57
C GLY A 141 14.46 13.48 -5.01
N LYS A 142 15.73 13.69 -4.68
CA LYS A 142 16.49 12.74 -3.87
C LYS A 142 16.12 12.98 -2.41
N TYR A 143 15.57 11.97 -1.75
CA TYR A 143 15.32 11.98 -0.32
C TYR A 143 15.82 10.68 0.30
N LYS A 144 16.18 10.71 1.58
CA LYS A 144 16.43 9.51 2.36
C LYS A 144 15.14 9.09 3.05
N LEU A 145 14.93 7.79 3.22
CA LEU A 145 13.70 7.30 3.87
C LEU A 145 13.59 7.82 5.31
N GLU A 146 14.73 8.00 5.98
CA GLU A 146 14.84 8.57 7.32
C GLU A 146 14.29 9.99 7.41
N ASP A 147 14.29 10.74 6.31
CA ASP A 147 13.77 12.11 6.25
C ASP A 147 12.24 12.15 6.10
N VAL A 148 11.60 11.02 5.81
CA VAL A 148 10.17 10.95 5.47
C VAL A 148 9.36 10.02 6.36
N ILE A 149 9.93 8.90 6.84
CA ILE A 149 9.26 8.05 7.82
C ILE A 149 9.10 8.83 9.13
N GLY A 150 7.95 8.67 9.80
CA GLY A 150 7.64 9.40 11.03
C GLY A 150 7.09 10.81 10.80
N LYS A 151 6.59 11.11 9.60
CA LYS A 151 5.99 12.41 9.25
C LYS A 151 4.63 12.25 8.59
N THR A 152 3.83 13.31 8.64
CA THR A 152 2.59 13.45 7.88
C THR A 152 2.81 14.44 6.74
N PHE A 153 2.22 14.14 5.60
CA PHE A 153 2.21 15.01 4.45
C PHE A 153 0.79 15.10 3.89
N SER A 154 0.48 16.15 3.16
CA SER A 154 -0.80 16.30 2.47
C SER A 154 -0.54 16.72 1.03
N ARG A 155 -1.30 16.18 0.08
CA ARG A 155 -1.23 16.60 -1.32
C ARG A 155 -2.53 16.34 -2.05
N GLU A 156 -2.67 16.95 -3.22
CA GLU A 156 -3.57 16.43 -4.22
C GLU A 156 -2.90 15.26 -4.95
N PHE A 157 -3.62 14.13 -5.04
CA PHE A 157 -3.18 12.94 -5.75
C PHE A 157 -4.34 12.40 -6.59
N TYR A 158 -4.16 12.36 -7.90
CA TYR A 158 -5.22 12.03 -8.87
C TYR A 158 -6.52 12.84 -8.68
N GLY A 159 -6.40 14.14 -8.36
CA GLY A 159 -7.55 15.03 -8.14
C GLY A 159 -8.26 14.84 -6.80
N VAL A 160 -7.69 14.07 -5.87
CA VAL A 160 -8.20 13.89 -4.51
C VAL A 160 -7.19 14.46 -3.52
N ARG A 161 -7.63 15.38 -2.65
CA ARG A 161 -6.82 15.85 -1.52
C ARG A 161 -6.85 14.82 -0.40
N LEU A 162 -5.68 14.36 0.01
CA LEU A 162 -5.51 13.35 1.06
C LEU A 162 -4.25 13.61 1.88
N ASP A 163 -4.25 13.08 3.09
CA ASP A 163 -3.05 12.94 3.90
C ASP A 163 -2.35 11.63 3.56
N TRP A 164 -1.02 11.59 3.73
CA TRP A 164 -0.28 10.36 3.61
C TRP A 164 0.85 10.24 4.64
N ILE A 165 0.98 9.04 5.19
CA ILE A 165 1.90 8.72 6.26
C ILE A 165 2.72 7.49 5.83
N PRO A 166 4.00 7.68 5.45
CA PRO A 166 4.79 6.60 4.90
C PRO A 166 5.28 5.62 5.97
N LEU A 167 5.33 4.35 5.58
CA LEU A 167 5.99 3.29 6.34
C LEU A 167 7.14 2.71 5.50
N PRO A 168 8.25 2.27 6.13
CA PRO A 168 9.27 1.53 5.40
C PRO A 168 8.74 0.16 4.97
N HIS A 169 9.40 -0.47 3.99
CA HIS A 169 8.98 -1.80 3.56
C HIS A 169 9.23 -2.83 4.69
N PRO A 170 8.24 -3.64 5.09
CA PRO A 170 8.29 -4.53 6.27
C PRO A 170 9.12 -5.81 6.04
N SER A 171 10.01 -5.83 5.05
CA SER A 171 10.84 -7.01 4.77
C SER A 171 11.89 -7.19 5.86
N GLY A 172 12.16 -8.44 6.25
CA GLY A 172 13.25 -8.77 7.18
C GLY A 172 14.64 -8.46 6.64
N LEU A 173 14.78 -8.27 5.32
CA LEU A 173 16.03 -7.88 4.65
C LEU A 173 16.39 -6.40 4.88
N ASN A 174 15.45 -5.61 5.38
CA ASN A 174 15.65 -4.19 5.62
C ASN A 174 16.16 -3.92 7.04
N VAL A 175 17.10 -2.98 7.15
CA VAL A 175 17.70 -2.52 8.43
C VAL A 175 16.71 -1.85 9.38
N TRP A 176 15.55 -1.42 8.87
CA TRP A 176 14.51 -0.70 9.60
C TRP A 176 14.03 -1.44 10.86
N ASN A 177 13.90 -2.77 10.79
CA ASN A 177 13.44 -3.57 11.92
C ASN A 177 14.52 -3.86 12.97
N HIS A 178 15.79 -3.61 12.64
CA HIS A 178 16.93 -4.08 13.43
C HIS A 178 17.72 -2.93 14.07
N THR A 179 17.71 -1.75 13.45
CA THR A 179 18.37 -0.54 13.98
C THR A 179 17.50 0.22 14.96
N GLU A 180 18.11 0.89 15.94
CA GLU A 180 17.39 1.73 16.90
C GLU A 180 16.69 2.91 16.22
N THR A 181 17.38 3.59 15.31
CA THR A 181 16.81 4.68 14.50
C THR A 181 15.61 4.21 13.68
N GLY A 182 15.72 3.06 13.01
CA GLY A 182 14.61 2.51 12.22
C GLY A 182 13.39 2.17 13.07
N LYS A 183 13.60 1.51 14.22
CA LYS A 183 12.53 1.19 15.19
C LYS A 183 11.85 2.45 15.72
N LYS A 184 12.62 3.49 16.06
CA LYS A 184 12.11 4.77 16.53
C LYS A 184 11.22 5.44 15.47
N LEU A 185 11.71 5.57 14.23
CA LEU A 185 10.95 6.20 13.14
C LEU A 185 9.69 5.41 12.79
N ILE A 186 9.73 4.07 12.83
CA ILE A 186 8.52 3.24 12.69
C ILE A 186 7.53 3.56 13.81
N GLN A 187 7.98 3.64 15.07
CA GLN A 187 7.09 3.95 16.19
C GLN A 187 6.46 5.35 16.05
N GLU A 188 7.25 6.36 15.67
CA GLU A 188 6.74 7.71 15.40
C GLU A 188 5.68 7.71 14.29
N ALA A 189 5.90 6.96 13.20
CA ALA A 189 4.91 6.83 12.13
C ALA A 189 3.62 6.13 12.61
N LEU A 190 3.75 5.11 13.46
CA LEU A 190 2.61 4.41 14.06
C LEU A 190 1.84 5.30 15.04
N ASP A 191 2.51 6.12 15.83
CA ASP A 191 1.88 7.06 16.76
C ASP A 191 1.12 8.14 16.01
N ILE A 192 1.66 8.64 14.89
CA ILE A 192 0.96 9.54 13.98
C ILE A 192 -0.27 8.85 13.39
N LEU A 193 -0.13 7.62 12.87
CA LEU A 193 -1.25 6.85 12.32
C LEU A 193 -2.35 6.67 13.37
N LYS A 194 -2.01 6.27 14.60
CA LYS A 194 -2.95 6.07 15.70
C LYS A 194 -3.78 7.33 15.99
N ASN A 195 -3.17 8.50 15.87
CA ASN A 195 -3.81 9.78 16.19
C ASN A 195 -4.52 10.44 14.99
N HIS A 196 -4.33 9.93 13.78
CA HIS A 196 -4.95 10.50 12.58
C HIS A 196 -6.49 10.37 12.66
N PRO A 197 -7.28 11.42 12.35
CA PRO A 197 -8.75 11.41 12.51
C PRO A 197 -9.44 10.18 11.91
N VAL A 198 -9.20 9.88 10.63
CA VAL A 198 -9.82 8.71 9.97
C VAL A 198 -9.46 7.37 10.61
N ILE A 199 -8.26 7.23 11.18
CA ILE A 199 -7.86 5.99 11.88
C ILE A 199 -8.63 5.87 13.19
N ARG A 200 -8.73 6.96 13.97
CA ARG A 200 -9.51 6.96 15.20
C ARG A 200 -10.98 6.64 14.95
N GLU A 201 -11.56 7.19 13.90
CA GLU A 201 -12.95 6.94 13.51
C GLU A 201 -13.18 5.50 13.03
N GLU A 202 -12.32 4.96 12.16
CA GLU A 202 -12.52 3.62 11.58
C GLU A 202 -12.21 2.48 12.55
N PHE A 203 -11.33 2.71 13.52
CA PHE A 203 -10.84 1.70 14.45
C PHE A 203 -11.27 1.93 15.92
N SER A 204 -12.03 2.99 16.20
CA SER A 204 -12.53 3.34 17.54
C SER A 204 -11.43 3.47 18.60
N LEU A 205 -10.35 4.19 18.27
CA LEU A 205 -9.14 4.39 19.10
C LEU A 205 -9.11 5.69 19.92
#